data_AF-A0A9P5PH68-F1
#
_entry.id   AF-A0A9P5PH68-F1
#
_cell.length_a   1.000
_cell.length_b   1.000
_cell.length_c   1.000
_cell.angle_alpha   90.00
_cell.angle_beta   90.00
_cell.angle_gamma   90.00
#
_symmetry.space_group_name_H-M   'P 1'
#
loop_
_entity.id
_entity.type
_entity.pdbx_description
1 polymer ?
#
loop_
_entity_poly.entity_id
_entity_poly.type
_entity_poly.pdbx_seq_one_letter_code
_entity_poly.pdbx_strand_id
1 'polypeptide(L)'
;MPKTMCCSISNALTYKYASNIHFSVRSVTSDLPQEWQNSFSYVHQCLLVAAMNDSRWNMALDQLYDALKPGAWIELVEKAMALGWGQTPKGLYL
;
A
#
# COMPACT_ATOMS: atom_id res chain seq x y z
N MET A 1 9.90 -10.63 15.99
CA MET A 1 9.61 -11.42 14.77
C MET A 1 8.96 -10.49 13.75
N PRO A 2 9.37 -10.49 12.46
CA PRO A 2 8.73 -9.66 11.45
C PRO A 2 7.26 -10.11 11.29
N LYS A 3 6.33 -9.17 11.43
CA LYS A 3 4.90 -9.41 11.22
C LYS A 3 4.61 -9.12 9.76
N THR A 4 4.30 -10.15 8.97
CA THR A 4 3.79 -9.95 7.61
C THR A 4 2.29 -9.75 7.72
N MET A 5 1.81 -8.65 7.17
CA MET A 5 0.43 -8.25 7.27
C MET A 5 -0.15 -8.00 5.90
N CYS A 6 -1.24 -8.70 5.60
CA CYS A 6 -1.97 -8.56 4.36
C CYS A 6 -3.26 -7.81 4.64
N CYS A 7 -3.34 -6.57 4.14
CA CYS A 7 -4.53 -5.73 4.20
C CYS A 7 -5.23 -5.75 2.84
N SER A 8 -6.49 -6.16 2.81
CA SER A 8 -7.34 -6.16 1.62
C SER A 8 -8.71 -5.60 2.00
N ILE A 9 -9.46 -5.06 1.04
CA ILE A 9 -10.87 -4.66 1.27
C ILE A 9 -11.83 -5.87 1.21
N SER A 10 -11.36 -7.06 0.82
CA SER A 10 -12.17 -8.27 0.70
C SER A 10 -11.50 -9.50 1.30
N ASN A 11 -12.33 -10.42 1.80
CA ASN A 11 -11.90 -11.66 2.47
C ASN A 11 -11.79 -12.87 1.52
N ALA A 12 -11.69 -12.65 0.20
CA ALA A 12 -11.81 -13.71 -0.80
C ALA A 12 -10.52 -14.53 -1.06
N LEU A 13 -9.50 -14.40 -0.21
CA LEU A 13 -8.22 -15.07 -0.39
C LEU A 13 -8.21 -16.43 0.33
N THR A 14 -8.41 -17.52 -0.42
CA THR A 14 -8.64 -18.88 0.10
C THR A 14 -7.38 -19.77 0.14
N TYR A 15 -6.18 -19.19 0.22
CA TYR A 15 -4.92 -19.97 0.21
C TYR A 15 -4.47 -20.42 1.60
N LYS A 16 -3.65 -21.47 1.67
CA LYS A 16 -3.01 -21.92 2.92
C LYS A 16 -1.75 -21.09 3.15
N TYR A 17 -1.73 -20.29 4.21
CA TYR A 17 -0.67 -19.33 4.52
C TYR A 17 0.26 -19.82 5.64
N ALA A 18 1.47 -19.27 5.70
CA ALA A 18 2.39 -19.48 6.82
C ALA A 18 1.81 -18.85 8.10
N SER A 19 2.13 -19.43 9.27
CA SER A 19 1.55 -19.03 10.57
C SER A 19 1.93 -17.61 11.02
N ASN A 20 2.97 -17.02 10.41
CA ASN A 20 3.43 -15.66 10.67
C ASN A 20 2.74 -14.59 9.78
N ILE A 21 1.74 -14.99 8.99
CA ILE A 21 0.95 -14.09 8.15
C ILE A 21 -0.37 -13.78 8.86
N HIS A 22 -0.63 -12.49 9.05
CA HIS A 22 -1.87 -12.00 9.64
C HIS A 22 -2.69 -11.26 8.59
N PHE A 23 -3.97 -11.58 8.51
CA PHE A 23 -4.92 -10.96 7.58
C PHE A 23 -5.82 -9.98 8.32
N SER A 24 -6.07 -8.83 7.69
CA SER A 24 -7.05 -7.87 8.17
C SER A 24 -7.82 -7.27 7.00
N VAL A 25 -9.13 -7.18 7.14
CA VAL A 25 -9.98 -6.47 6.18
C VAL A 25 -10.15 -5.03 6.66
N ARG A 26 -9.49 -4.08 6.00
CA ARG A 26 -9.47 -2.66 6.41
C ARG A 26 -9.33 -1.74 5.19
N SER A 27 -9.78 -0.50 5.34
CA SER A 27 -9.50 0.57 4.39
C SER A 27 -8.21 1.29 4.77
N VAL A 28 -7.26 1.38 3.84
CA VAL A 28 -5.99 2.09 4.07
C VAL A 28 -6.19 3.59 4.35
N THR A 29 -7.28 4.19 3.87
CA THR A 29 -7.50 5.65 4.00
C THR A 29 -8.08 6.07 5.34
N SER A 30 -8.59 5.15 6.16
CA SER A 30 -9.39 5.54 7.34
C SER A 30 -9.37 4.56 8.52
N ASP A 31 -8.80 3.36 8.36
CA ASP A 31 -8.96 2.30 9.35
C ASP A 31 -7.65 1.52 9.58
N LEU A 32 -6.49 2.18 9.42
CA LEU A 32 -5.23 1.60 9.86
C LEU A 32 -5.07 1.76 11.39
N PRO A 33 -4.74 0.68 12.12
CA PRO A 33 -4.50 0.77 13.55
C PRO A 33 -3.32 1.67 13.91
N GLN A 34 -3.42 2.38 15.02
CA GLN A 34 -2.34 3.25 15.48
C GLN A 34 -1.06 2.47 15.78
N GLU A 35 -1.17 1.21 16.24
CA GLU A 35 -0.02 0.36 16.53
C GLU A 35 0.77 -0.05 15.27
N TRP A 36 0.30 0.29 14.06
CA TRP A 36 1.03 0.04 12.82
C TRP A 36 2.01 1.15 12.47
N GLN A 37 1.86 2.33 13.08
CA GLN A 37 2.80 3.43 12.85
C GLN A 37 4.22 3.00 13.22
N ASN A 38 5.19 3.31 12.36
CA ASN A 38 6.60 2.95 12.52
C ASN A 38 6.85 1.45 12.81
N SER A 39 6.02 0.54 12.30
CA SER A 39 6.10 -0.88 12.63
C SER A 39 6.68 -1.75 11.52
N PHE A 40 6.50 -1.37 10.26
CA PHE A 40 6.90 -2.19 9.12
C PHE A 40 8.26 -1.77 8.56
N SER A 41 9.11 -2.75 8.27
CA SER A 41 10.37 -2.54 7.53
C SER A 41 10.17 -2.55 6.02
N TYR A 42 8.99 -2.96 5.56
CA TYR A 42 8.63 -3.05 4.16
C TYR A 42 7.10 -3.05 4.01
N VAL A 43 6.59 -2.30 3.02
CA VAL A 43 5.19 -2.29 2.61
C VAL A 43 5.12 -2.61 1.12
N HIS A 44 4.32 -3.62 0.77
CA HIS A 44 3.97 -3.92 -0.61
C HIS A 44 2.52 -3.55 -0.85
N GLN A 45 2.27 -2.71 -1.85
CA GLN A 45 0.94 -2.28 -2.25
C GLN A 45 0.80 -2.53 -3.76
N CYS A 46 -0.33 -3.10 -4.18
CA CYS A 46 -0.58 -3.46 -5.57
C CYS A 46 -1.99 -3.03 -6.05
N LEU A 47 -2.05 -2.34 -7.19
CA LEU A 47 -3.24 -1.98 -7.98
C LEU A 47 -4.35 -1.23 -7.21
N LEU A 48 -3.99 -0.39 -6.25
CA LEU A 48 -4.96 0.36 -5.44
C LEU A 48 -5.35 1.68 -6.10
N VAL A 49 -4.48 2.28 -6.92
CA VAL A 49 -4.72 3.59 -7.55
C VAL A 49 -6.04 3.64 -8.33
N ALA A 50 -6.42 2.52 -8.96
CA ALA A 50 -7.65 2.41 -9.74
C ALA A 50 -8.95 2.51 -8.90
N ALA A 51 -8.87 2.38 -7.57
CA ALA A 51 -10.01 2.41 -6.67
C ALA A 51 -10.20 3.79 -5.99
N MET A 52 -9.38 4.79 -6.33
CA MET A 52 -9.32 6.06 -5.61
C MET A 52 -9.29 7.27 -6.55
N ASN A 53 -9.69 8.43 -6.02
CA ASN A 53 -9.36 9.73 -6.62
C ASN A 53 -8.06 10.26 -6.01
N ASP A 54 -7.51 11.35 -6.56
CA ASP A 54 -6.23 11.92 -6.13
C ASP A 54 -6.15 12.19 -4.62
N SER A 55 -7.22 12.71 -4.01
CA SER A 55 -7.25 12.99 -2.57
C SER A 55 -7.14 11.70 -1.75
N ARG A 56 -7.90 10.67 -2.10
CA ARG A 56 -7.84 9.37 -1.40
C ARG A 56 -6.52 8.64 -1.65
N TRP A 57 -5.95 8.79 -2.84
CA TRP A 57 -4.65 8.24 -3.17
C TRP A 57 -3.54 8.86 -2.31
N ASN A 58 -3.52 10.19 -2.18
CA ASN A 58 -2.57 10.87 -1.30
C ASN A 58 -2.73 10.43 0.16
N MET A 59 -3.97 10.33 0.66
CA MET A 59 -4.22 9.80 2.02
C MET A 59 -3.73 8.36 2.19
N ALA A 60 -3.88 7.52 1.16
CA ALA A 60 -3.36 6.15 1.21
C ALA A 60 -1.83 6.14 1.28
N LEU A 61 -1.16 6.97 0.50
CA LEU A 61 0.30 7.10 0.55
C LEU A 61 0.80 7.58 1.92
N ASP A 62 0.15 8.59 2.51
CA ASP A 62 0.47 9.10 3.85
C ASP A 62 0.37 7.98 4.90
N GLN A 63 -0.70 7.22 4.86
CA GLN A 63 -0.94 6.11 5.80
C GLN A 63 0.06 4.95 5.62
N LEU A 64 0.42 4.62 4.38
CA LEU A 64 1.45 3.61 4.10
C LEU A 64 2.84 4.08 4.54
N TYR A 65 3.12 5.37 4.40
CA TYR A 65 4.37 5.99 4.85
C TYR A 65 4.46 5.99 6.38
N ASP A 66 3.41 6.41 7.09
CA ASP A 66 3.39 6.43 8.55
C ASP A 66 3.55 5.02 9.16
N ALA A 67 3.10 3.99 8.45
CA ALA A 67 3.26 2.61 8.87
C ALA A 67 4.72 2.11 8.80
N LEU A 68 5.58 2.76 8.01
CA LEU A 68 6.97 2.39 7.82
C LEU A 68 7.86 2.90 8.94
N LYS A 69 8.84 2.08 9.33
CA LYS A 69 9.96 2.52 10.16
C LYS A 69 10.82 3.54 9.41
N PRO A 70 11.53 4.44 10.10
CA PRO A 70 12.55 5.27 9.46
C PRO A 70 13.57 4.41 8.69
N GLY A 71 13.77 4.72 7.41
CA GLY A 71 14.69 3.99 6.52
C GLY A 71 14.14 2.69 5.91
N ALA A 72 12.87 2.37 6.13
CA ALA A 72 12.19 1.24 5.49
C ALA A 72 11.78 1.54 4.04
N TRP A 73 11.28 0.51 3.35
CA TRP A 73 10.97 0.58 1.93
C TRP A 73 9.48 0.41 1.64
N ILE A 74 9.00 1.10 0.61
CA ILE A 74 7.68 0.88 0.02
C ILE A 74 7.83 0.44 -1.43
N GLU A 75 7.09 -0.59 -1.82
CA GLU A 75 6.93 -0.99 -3.21
C GLU A 75 5.48 -0.77 -3.65
N LEU A 76 5.30 0.05 -4.69
CA LEU A 76 4.01 0.36 -5.30
C LEU A 76 3.95 -0.31 -6.67
N VAL A 77 3.06 -1.29 -6.83
CA VAL A 77 2.82 -1.97 -8.11
C VAL A 77 1.52 -1.44 -8.69
N GLU A 78 1.61 -0.33 -9.42
CA GLU A 78 0.46 0.37 -9.97
C GLU A 78 0.42 0.32 -11.49
N LYS A 79 -0.79 0.34 -12.05
CA LYS A 79 -0.93 0.62 -13.48
C LYS A 79 -0.61 2.09 -13.70
N ALA A 80 0.24 2.38 -14.67
CA ALA A 80 0.35 3.72 -15.21
C ALA A 80 -1.06 4.14 -15.67
N MET A 81 -1.65 5.10 -14.98
CA MET A 81 -2.93 5.67 -15.39
C MET A 81 -2.69 6.40 -16.70
N ALA A 82 -2.99 5.75 -17.83
CA ALA A 82 -3.13 6.41 -19.13
C ALA A 82 -4.41 7.27 -19.20
N LEU A 83 -4.75 7.92 -18.09
CA LEU A 83 -5.84 8.88 -17.96
C LEU A 83 -5.22 10.27 -17.88
N GLY A 84 -4.65 10.74 -19.00
CA GLY A 84 -4.45 12.17 -19.25
C GLY A 84 -3.50 12.96 -18.35
N TRP A 85 -2.70 12.32 -17.49
CA TRP A 85 -1.56 13.02 -16.88
C TRP A 85 -0.48 13.16 -17.95
N GLY A 86 -0.40 14.41 -18.45
CA GLY A 86 0.56 15.03 -19.35
C GLY A 86 1.66 14.18 -19.96
N GLN A 87 1.83 14.35 -21.27
CA GLN A 87 3.03 14.00 -22.03
C GLN A 87 4.27 13.99 -21.13
N THR A 88 4.88 12.83 -20.94
CA THR A 88 6.19 12.75 -20.30
C THR A 88 7.16 13.58 -21.14
N PRO A 89 7.77 14.67 -20.61
CA PRO A 89 8.94 15.22 -21.25
C PRO A 89 9.98 14.10 -21.25
N LYS A 90 10.54 13.82 -22.43
CA LYS A 90 11.62 12.84 -22.58
C LYS A 90 12.68 13.08 -21.51
N GLY A 91 12.94 12.07 -20.69
CA GLY A 91 14.15 12.01 -19.86
C GLY A 91 13.94 12.07 -18.36
N LEU A 92 13.15 11.17 -17.79
CA LEU A 92 13.41 10.72 -16.42
C LEU A 92 13.46 9.20 -16.40
N TYR A 93 14.69 8.70 -16.38
CA TYR A 93 15.02 7.31 -16.15
C TYR A 93 14.81 6.99 -14.66
N LEU A 94 14.15 5.88 -14.39
CA LEU A 94 14.50 5.00 -13.26
C LEU A 94 15.26 3.81 -13.84
#